data_AF-A0A8S9U6P3-F1
#
_entry.id   AF-A0A8S9U6P3-F1
#
_cell.length_a   1.000
_cell.length_b   1.000
_cell.length_c   1.000
_cell.angle_alpha   90.00
_cell.angle_beta   90.00
_cell.angle_gamma   90.00
#
_symmetry.space_group_name_H-M   'P 1'
#
loop_
_entity.id
_entity.type
_entity.pdbx_description
1 polymer ?
#
loop_
_entity_poly.entity_id
_entity_poly.type
_entity_poly.pdbx_seq_one_letter_code
_entity_poly.pdbx_strand_id
1 'polypeptide(L)'
;MCGAANQEDARQSSAASSPCSIKGSLSFILDDAPGVKRTANSAELDESTASKSLRPSVSTISINNLLAPVVDENDVRNATRATTPLGRKSSKYCIVEGCISRAKHARRCWKHGGSIECKVVGCRNRAKTKGVCWSHGGGTICSADQCTTVSVSNGVCWAHGGGKRCVTPGCARPAYQRTRNMCSMHFNARLSSNVSAS
;
A
#
# COMPACT_ATOMS: atom_id res chain seq x y z
N MET A 1 -47.78 49.98 -8.26
CA MET A 1 -46.90 51.16 -8.18
C MET A 1 -45.49 50.69 -8.50
N CYS A 2 -44.91 51.25 -9.57
CA CYS A 2 -43.50 51.30 -10.04
C CYS A 2 -42.60 50.05 -9.91
N GLY A 3 -41.91 49.54 -10.93
CA GLY A 3 -41.69 49.99 -12.32
C GLY A 3 -40.40 49.39 -12.89
N ALA A 4 -40.39 49.17 -14.23
CA ALA A 4 -39.28 49.11 -15.21
C ALA A 4 -38.08 48.16 -14.97
N ALA A 5 -37.73 47.19 -15.84
CA ALA A 5 -37.30 47.22 -17.25
C ALA A 5 -35.81 47.60 -17.47
N ASN A 6 -35.22 46.98 -18.52
CA ASN A 6 -33.88 47.08 -19.15
C ASN A 6 -33.00 45.82 -18.93
N GLN A 7 -32.67 44.94 -19.89
CA GLN A 7 -32.37 45.06 -21.35
C GLN A 7 -31.16 45.95 -21.63
N GLU A 8 -30.14 45.65 -22.44
CA GLU A 8 -29.50 44.51 -23.12
C GLU A 8 -28.09 45.04 -23.50
N ASP A 9 -27.26 44.17 -24.09
CA ASP A 9 -26.20 44.48 -25.06
C ASP A 9 -24.73 44.77 -24.69
N ALA A 10 -23.90 43.93 -25.34
CA ALA A 10 -22.69 44.26 -26.11
C ALA A 10 -21.39 44.59 -25.35
N ARG A 11 -20.18 44.19 -25.76
CA ARG A 11 -19.65 43.39 -26.88
C ARG A 11 -18.11 43.36 -26.68
N GLN A 12 -17.47 42.25 -27.10
CA GLN A 12 -16.13 42.18 -27.73
C GLN A 12 -14.90 42.46 -26.82
N SER A 13 -13.82 41.66 -26.82
CA SER A 13 -13.03 41.25 -27.99
C SER A 13 -12.15 40.01 -27.72
N SER A 14 -11.82 39.36 -28.85
CA SER A 14 -11.10 38.11 -29.06
C SER A 14 -9.56 38.22 -29.05
N ALA A 15 -8.94 37.02 -29.11
CA ALA A 15 -7.70 36.65 -29.81
C ALA A 15 -6.41 36.46 -28.99
N ALA A 16 -5.96 35.19 -28.90
CA ALA A 16 -4.67 34.75 -29.47
C ALA A 16 -4.53 33.22 -29.39
N SER A 17 -4.74 32.57 -30.52
CA SER A 17 -4.23 31.25 -30.86
C SER A 17 -2.70 31.30 -31.03
N SER A 18 -1.97 30.32 -30.48
CA SER A 18 -0.61 30.03 -30.93
C SER A 18 -0.29 28.53 -30.77
N PRO A 19 -0.03 27.82 -31.88
CA PRO A 19 0.43 26.44 -31.90
C PRO A 19 1.97 26.38 -31.89
N CYS A 20 2.56 25.51 -31.07
CA CYS A 20 3.98 25.15 -31.23
C CYS A 20 4.07 23.83 -31.99
N SER A 21 4.40 23.94 -33.27
CA SER A 21 4.61 22.83 -34.18
C SER A 21 5.79 21.95 -33.78
N ILE A 22 5.49 20.66 -33.80
CA ILE A 22 6.40 19.52 -33.82
C ILE A 22 7.16 19.51 -35.15
N LYS A 23 8.48 19.34 -35.08
CA LYS A 23 9.30 18.82 -36.19
C LYS A 23 10.15 17.67 -35.65
N GLY A 24 10.04 16.52 -36.30
CA GLY A 24 10.73 15.30 -35.91
C GLY A 24 10.11 14.08 -36.59
N SER A 25 10.05 14.14 -37.92
CA SER A 25 9.69 13.05 -38.81
C SER A 25 10.71 11.91 -38.70
N LEU A 26 10.25 10.72 -38.32
CA LEU A 26 10.76 9.49 -38.90
C LEU A 26 9.60 8.52 -39.06
N SER A 27 9.09 8.46 -40.27
CA SER A 27 8.22 7.42 -40.78
C SER A 27 8.95 6.08 -40.77
N PHE A 28 8.32 5.04 -40.23
CA PHE A 28 8.54 3.69 -40.70
C PHE A 28 7.18 3.01 -40.87
N ILE A 29 6.85 2.79 -42.14
CA ILE A 29 5.76 1.97 -42.64
C ILE A 29 6.10 0.51 -42.32
N LEU A 30 5.12 -0.28 -41.87
CA LEU A 30 4.86 -1.66 -42.32
C LEU A 30 3.53 -2.18 -41.74
N ASP A 31 2.84 -2.93 -42.60
CA ASP A 31 1.40 -3.11 -42.80
C ASP A 31 0.61 -4.07 -41.87
N ASP A 32 -0.74 -3.91 -41.91
CA ASP A 32 -1.87 -4.83 -41.66
C ASP A 32 -1.64 -6.29 -42.15
N ALA A 33 -2.25 -7.40 -41.69
CA ALA A 33 -3.28 -7.77 -40.72
C ALA A 33 -3.30 -9.36 -40.62
N PRO A 34 -4.42 -10.10 -40.56
CA PRO A 34 -5.06 -10.62 -39.34
C PRO A 34 -5.19 -12.17 -39.24
N GLY A 35 -5.37 -12.67 -38.00
CA GLY A 35 -6.29 -13.77 -37.60
C GLY A 35 -6.00 -15.23 -37.98
N VAL A 36 -5.92 -16.13 -36.99
CA VAL A 36 -6.45 -17.51 -37.07
C VAL A 36 -6.70 -18.09 -35.66
N LYS A 37 -7.75 -18.90 -35.57
CA LYS A 37 -8.32 -19.55 -34.38
C LYS A 37 -7.85 -21.01 -34.28
N ARG A 38 -8.14 -21.64 -33.11
CA ARG A 38 -8.31 -23.09 -32.82
C ARG A 38 -7.02 -23.86 -32.50
N THR A 39 -6.96 -25.00 -31.79
CA THR A 39 -7.73 -25.75 -30.75
C THR A 39 -6.84 -26.97 -30.42
N ALA A 40 -6.93 -27.50 -29.19
CA ALA A 40 -6.73 -28.89 -28.78
C ALA A 40 -5.33 -29.59 -28.87
N ASN A 41 -4.84 -29.94 -27.67
CA ASN A 41 -4.39 -31.25 -27.15
C ASN A 41 -3.47 -32.20 -27.96
N SER A 42 -2.36 -32.62 -27.32
CA SER A 42 -2.02 -34.00 -26.88
C SER A 42 -0.54 -34.41 -27.06
N ALA A 43 -0.12 -35.35 -26.20
CA ALA A 43 1.14 -36.11 -26.12
C ALA A 43 2.31 -35.40 -25.40
N GLU A 44 2.50 -35.59 -24.08
CA GLU A 44 3.13 -36.75 -23.38
C GLU A 44 4.60 -36.96 -23.74
N LEU A 45 5.52 -36.80 -22.78
CA LEU A 45 6.73 -37.61 -22.51
C LEU A 45 7.38 -37.15 -21.17
N ASP A 46 7.21 -37.99 -20.12
CA ASP A 46 8.25 -38.57 -19.22
C ASP A 46 9.10 -37.75 -18.20
N GLU A 47 9.03 -38.27 -16.95
CA GLU A 47 9.85 -38.27 -15.72
C GLU A 47 11.24 -37.56 -15.76
N SER A 48 11.72 -36.77 -14.78
CA SER A 48 12.05 -37.18 -13.41
C SER A 48 12.70 -36.02 -12.62
N THR A 49 12.59 -36.11 -11.28
CA THR A 49 13.48 -35.52 -10.26
C THR A 49 13.30 -34.04 -9.83
N ALA A 50 12.56 -33.83 -8.74
CA ALA A 50 12.85 -32.75 -7.78
C ALA A 50 12.22 -33.08 -6.41
N SER A 51 13.05 -33.65 -5.53
CA SER A 51 12.67 -34.05 -4.17
C SER A 51 12.42 -32.85 -3.27
N LYS A 52 11.29 -32.94 -2.54
CA LYS A 52 10.80 -32.04 -1.50
C LYS A 52 11.77 -32.05 -0.31
N SER A 53 12.28 -30.87 0.09
CA SER A 53 12.99 -30.72 1.36
C SER A 53 11.99 -30.43 2.48
N LEU A 54 11.73 -31.46 3.29
CA LEU A 54 11.02 -31.35 4.56
C LEU A 54 11.99 -30.90 5.66
N ARG A 55 11.51 -30.05 6.56
CA ARG A 55 12.19 -29.63 7.79
C ARG A 55 12.35 -30.83 8.73
N PRO A 56 13.54 -31.10 9.27
CA PRO A 56 13.68 -32.09 10.33
C PRO A 56 13.36 -31.48 11.71
N SER A 57 12.56 -32.22 12.47
CA SER A 57 12.38 -32.15 13.91
C SER A 57 13.65 -32.65 14.62
N VAL A 58 14.16 -31.94 15.61
CA VAL A 58 15.22 -32.46 16.49
C VAL A 58 14.62 -32.77 17.85
N SER A 59 14.69 -34.05 18.17
CA SER A 59 14.34 -34.70 19.42
C SER A 59 15.35 -34.37 20.52
N THR A 60 14.83 -34.38 21.75
CA THR A 60 15.52 -34.37 23.04
C THR A 60 16.81 -35.19 23.08
N ILE A 61 17.92 -34.58 23.51
CA ILE A 61 19.09 -35.30 24.00
C ILE A 61 19.42 -34.82 25.42
N SER A 62 19.58 -35.82 26.28
CA SER A 62 19.86 -35.76 27.70
C SER A 62 21.21 -35.12 28.01
N ILE A 63 21.22 -34.34 29.08
CA ILE A 63 22.41 -33.75 29.71
C ILE A 63 23.23 -34.89 30.35
N ASN A 64 24.55 -34.90 30.12
CA ASN A 64 25.55 -35.04 31.19
C ASN A 64 26.97 -34.73 30.66
N ASN A 65 27.47 -33.58 31.12
CA ASN A 65 28.83 -33.08 30.98
C ASN A 65 29.76 -33.79 31.98
N LEU A 66 30.98 -34.15 31.54
CA LEU A 66 32.13 -34.21 32.43
C LEU A 66 33.35 -33.54 31.77
N LEU A 67 33.71 -32.41 32.39
CA LEU A 67 35.03 -31.83 32.63
C LEU A 67 35.84 -31.12 31.51
N ALA A 68 36.12 -29.84 31.86
CA ALA A 68 37.30 -29.02 31.62
C ALA A 68 37.27 -28.02 30.44
N PRO A 69 38.02 -26.91 30.52
CA PRO A 69 38.11 -25.93 31.62
C PRO A 69 37.79 -24.50 31.14
N VAL A 70 37.44 -23.65 32.11
CA VAL A 70 37.07 -22.24 31.97
C VAL A 70 38.22 -21.39 31.38
N VAL A 71 38.04 -20.94 30.15
CA VAL A 71 38.59 -19.69 29.64
C VAL A 71 37.40 -18.78 29.33
N ASP A 72 37.40 -17.55 29.84
CA ASP A 72 36.26 -16.64 29.83
C ASP A 72 35.90 -16.22 28.40
N GLU A 73 34.97 -16.96 27.80
CA GLU A 73 34.52 -16.81 26.41
C GLU A 73 33.09 -16.25 26.40
N ASN A 74 32.89 -15.08 27.01
CA ASN A 74 31.58 -14.42 27.05
C ASN A 74 31.33 -13.45 25.88
N ASP A 75 32.18 -13.48 24.85
CA ASP A 75 32.09 -12.58 23.69
C ASP A 75 31.63 -13.23 22.37
N VAL A 76 31.17 -14.50 22.37
CA VAL A 76 30.71 -15.17 21.14
C VAL A 76 29.19 -15.37 21.09
N ARG A 77 28.45 -15.05 22.16
CA ARG A 77 26.96 -15.04 22.16
C ARG A 77 26.33 -13.68 22.44
N ASN A 78 27.13 -12.62 22.54
CA ASN A 78 26.63 -11.24 22.64
C ASN A 78 26.91 -10.37 21.40
N ALA A 79 27.47 -10.97 20.34
CA ALA A 79 27.78 -10.33 19.05
C ALA A 79 26.56 -9.87 18.22
N THR A 80 25.34 -9.88 18.78
CA THR A 80 24.16 -9.27 18.15
C THR A 80 23.62 -8.03 18.86
N ARG A 81 24.18 -7.59 19.99
CA ARG A 81 23.75 -6.34 20.64
C ARG A 81 24.94 -5.55 21.19
N ALA A 82 25.08 -4.34 20.63
CA ALA A 82 25.83 -3.18 21.10
C ALA A 82 27.30 -3.03 20.67
N THR A 83 27.51 -2.32 19.55
CA THR A 83 28.53 -1.27 19.50
C THR A 83 28.05 -0.17 18.56
N THR A 84 27.70 0.97 19.14
CA THR A 84 27.29 2.18 18.41
C THR A 84 28.53 2.77 17.74
N PRO A 85 28.58 2.87 16.40
CA PRO A 85 29.72 3.47 15.70
C PRO A 85 29.49 4.98 15.63
N LEU A 86 30.29 5.70 16.41
CA LEU A 86 30.47 7.14 16.32
C LEU A 86 30.85 7.52 14.88
N GLY A 87 30.12 8.47 14.31
CA GLY A 87 30.36 9.00 12.96
C GLY A 87 29.73 8.20 11.82
N ARG A 88 28.41 8.24 11.67
CA ARG A 88 27.76 7.81 10.41
C ARG A 88 26.68 8.77 9.94
N LYS A 89 26.77 9.14 8.65
CA LYS A 89 25.70 9.73 7.85
C LYS A 89 24.39 8.95 8.11
N SER A 90 23.36 9.66 8.58
CA SER A 90 22.01 9.21 8.98
C SER A 90 21.83 7.72 9.37
N SER A 91 21.91 7.37 10.67
CA SER A 91 21.48 6.06 11.20
C SER A 91 20.11 5.59 10.67
N LYS A 92 19.99 4.33 10.31
CA LYS A 92 18.73 3.77 9.79
C LYS A 92 17.60 3.73 10.83
N TYR A 93 17.94 3.84 12.11
CA TYR A 93 17.06 3.66 13.25
C TYR A 93 16.74 4.98 13.95
N CYS A 94 15.67 4.93 14.75
CA CYS A 94 15.23 6.03 15.58
C CYS A 94 16.35 6.49 16.53
N ILE A 95 16.47 7.81 16.71
CA ILE A 95 17.48 8.43 17.59
C ILE A 95 17.20 8.25 19.08
N VAL A 96 15.96 7.92 19.46
CA VAL A 96 15.62 7.63 20.86
C VAL A 96 16.35 6.35 21.30
N GLU A 97 17.14 6.46 22.37
CA GLU A 97 17.92 5.36 22.93
C GLU A 97 17.05 4.11 23.20
N GLY A 98 17.57 2.94 22.83
CA GLY A 98 16.84 1.67 22.93
C GLY A 98 15.73 1.46 21.89
N CYS A 99 15.46 2.41 20.98
CA CYS A 99 14.43 2.25 19.97
C CYS A 99 14.94 1.52 18.71
N ILE A 100 14.53 0.26 18.54
CA ILE A 100 14.85 -0.55 17.34
C ILE A 100 14.03 -0.20 16.09
N SER A 101 13.10 0.77 16.19
CA SER A 101 12.24 1.14 15.07
C SER A 101 13.00 1.96 14.03
N ARG A 102 12.73 1.74 12.74
CA ARG A 102 13.32 2.53 11.66
C ARG A 102 12.89 4.00 11.74
N ALA A 103 13.86 4.89 11.50
CA ALA A 103 13.58 6.31 11.37
C ALA A 103 12.77 6.60 10.10
N LYS A 104 11.90 7.61 10.17
CA LYS A 104 11.06 8.07 9.06
C LYS A 104 11.30 9.55 8.78
N HIS A 105 10.96 10.41 9.73
CA HIS A 105 11.19 11.86 9.66
C HIS A 105 12.00 12.31 10.88
N ALA A 106 12.82 13.35 10.73
CA ALA A 106 13.65 13.92 11.81
C ALA A 106 14.44 12.85 12.61
N ARG A 107 14.90 11.78 11.94
CA ARG A 107 15.64 10.66 12.56
C ARG A 107 14.85 9.91 13.64
N ARG A 108 13.52 10.05 13.68
CA ARG A 108 12.62 9.40 14.65
C ARG A 108 11.65 8.44 13.98
N CYS A 109 11.14 7.47 14.73
CA CYS A 109 10.12 6.53 14.26
C CYS A 109 8.71 7.09 14.43
N TRP A 110 7.69 6.41 13.90
CA TRP A 110 6.29 6.84 13.97
C TRP A 110 5.72 6.98 15.39
N LYS A 111 6.31 6.31 16.39
CA LYS A 111 5.96 6.44 17.81
C LYS A 111 6.64 7.64 18.47
N HIS A 112 7.85 7.96 18.04
CA HIS A 112 8.68 9.03 18.63
C HIS A 112 8.63 10.32 17.80
N GLY A 113 7.51 10.65 17.14
CA GLY A 113 7.41 11.93 16.40
C GLY A 113 8.09 11.93 15.03
N GLY A 114 8.36 10.77 14.44
CA GLY A 114 8.81 10.61 13.06
C GLY A 114 7.71 10.80 12.02
N SER A 115 6.83 11.78 12.22
CA SER A 115 5.72 12.15 11.33
C SER A 115 5.57 13.66 11.29
N ILE A 116 5.09 14.19 10.18
CA ILE A 116 4.77 15.61 10.02
C ILE A 116 3.29 15.80 10.32
N GLU A 117 2.93 16.91 10.96
CA GLU A 117 1.54 17.27 11.22
C GLU A 117 0.86 17.82 9.95
N CYS A 118 -0.46 17.76 9.92
CA CYS A 118 -1.22 18.33 8.83
C CYS A 118 -1.06 19.86 8.81
N LYS A 119 -0.74 20.41 7.64
CA LYS A 119 -0.58 21.87 7.43
C LYS A 119 -1.85 22.69 7.66
N VAL A 120 -3.04 22.05 7.65
CA VAL A 120 -4.32 22.73 7.90
C VAL A 120 -4.39 23.17 9.35
N VAL A 121 -4.63 24.47 9.57
CA VAL A 121 -4.74 25.09 10.89
C VAL A 121 -5.80 24.37 11.73
N GLY A 122 -5.46 24.04 12.97
CA GLY A 122 -6.34 23.31 13.89
C GLY A 122 -6.42 21.80 13.66
N CYS A 123 -5.74 21.24 12.65
CA CYS A 123 -5.72 19.80 12.40
C CYS A 123 -4.58 19.10 13.14
N ARG A 124 -4.91 18.23 14.10
CA ARG A 124 -3.93 17.39 14.83
C ARG A 124 -3.59 16.06 14.15
N ASN A 125 -4.12 15.84 12.95
CA ASN A 125 -3.85 14.62 12.20
C ASN A 125 -2.46 14.66 11.57
N ARG A 126 -1.89 13.48 11.34
CA ARG A 126 -0.59 13.34 10.66
C ARG A 126 -0.75 13.52 9.16
N ALA A 127 0.17 14.26 8.55
CA ALA A 127 0.26 14.37 7.11
C ALA A 127 0.70 13.04 6.49
N LYS A 128 0.10 12.70 5.34
CA LYS A 128 0.48 11.52 4.54
C LYS A 128 1.29 11.93 3.33
N THR A 129 0.67 12.70 2.44
CA THR A 129 1.29 13.28 1.23
C THR A 129 0.92 14.76 1.14
N LYS A 130 1.68 15.54 0.36
CA LYS A 130 1.44 16.98 0.16
C LYS A 130 1.44 17.83 1.44
N GLY A 131 1.85 17.27 2.58
CA GLY A 131 1.82 17.94 3.90
C GLY A 131 0.43 18.00 4.54
N VAL A 132 -0.55 17.24 4.05
CA VAL A 132 -1.92 17.20 4.60
C VAL A 132 -2.34 15.78 4.95
N CYS A 133 -3.28 15.64 5.88
CA CYS A 133 -3.80 14.35 6.33
C CYS A 133 -4.85 13.80 5.34
N TRP A 134 -5.29 12.55 5.54
CA TRP A 134 -6.26 11.89 4.65
C TRP A 134 -7.55 12.70 4.45
N SER A 135 -8.12 13.27 5.52
CA SER A 135 -9.34 14.07 5.44
C SER A 135 -9.15 15.39 4.68
N HIS A 136 -7.92 15.89 4.58
CA HIS A 136 -7.57 17.12 3.89
C HIS A 136 -6.88 16.88 2.55
N GLY A 137 -7.06 15.70 1.93
CA GLY A 137 -6.52 15.41 0.60
C GLY A 137 -5.11 14.82 0.58
N GLY A 138 -4.65 14.27 1.71
CA GLY A 138 -3.38 13.54 1.85
C GLY A 138 -3.40 12.17 1.18
N GLY A 139 -3.70 12.13 -0.12
CA GLY A 139 -3.75 10.94 -0.94
C GLY A 139 -3.96 11.29 -2.42
N THR A 140 -4.19 10.26 -3.22
CA THR A 140 -4.64 10.39 -4.61
C THR A 140 -6.11 10.80 -4.62
N ILE A 141 -6.49 11.77 -5.45
CA ILE A 141 -7.88 12.21 -5.57
C ILE A 141 -8.64 11.20 -6.43
N CYS A 142 -9.93 11.05 -6.17
CA CYS A 142 -10.83 10.21 -6.95
C CYS A 142 -10.85 10.65 -8.42
N SER A 143 -10.66 9.71 -9.35
CA SER A 143 -10.69 9.97 -10.79
C SER A 143 -12.10 10.20 -11.38
N ALA A 144 -13.13 10.22 -10.54
CA ALA A 144 -14.50 10.49 -10.98
C ALA A 144 -14.72 12.00 -11.14
N ASP A 145 -15.56 12.38 -12.10
CA ASP A 145 -15.80 13.78 -12.42
C ASP A 145 -16.27 14.57 -11.20
N GLN A 146 -15.64 15.74 -11.00
CA GLN A 146 -15.94 16.67 -9.91
C GLN A 146 -15.82 16.09 -8.50
N CYS A 147 -15.12 14.96 -8.31
CA CYS A 147 -14.94 14.35 -7.00
C CYS A 147 -13.65 14.83 -6.32
N THR A 148 -13.78 15.55 -5.20
CA THR A 148 -12.63 16.03 -4.41
C THR A 148 -12.18 15.05 -3.33
N THR A 149 -12.86 13.91 -3.20
CA THR A 149 -12.56 12.92 -2.16
C THR A 149 -11.33 12.09 -2.50
N VAL A 150 -10.66 11.57 -1.46
CA VAL A 150 -9.47 10.74 -1.63
C VAL A 150 -9.86 9.33 -2.09
N SER A 151 -9.15 8.82 -3.10
CA SER A 151 -9.33 7.47 -3.61
C SER A 151 -8.92 6.42 -2.58
N VAL A 152 -9.71 5.36 -2.44
CA VAL A 152 -9.42 4.23 -1.54
C VAL A 152 -8.63 3.15 -2.29
N SER A 153 -9.09 2.78 -3.49
CA SER A 153 -8.42 1.82 -4.38
C SER A 153 -8.88 2.06 -5.82
N ASN A 154 -8.14 1.54 -6.81
CA ASN A 154 -8.49 1.64 -8.24
C ASN A 154 -8.70 3.08 -8.73
N GLY A 155 -8.05 4.07 -8.10
CA GLY A 155 -8.19 5.49 -8.45
C GLY A 155 -9.51 6.13 -8.02
N VAL A 156 -10.44 5.41 -7.41
CA VAL A 156 -11.76 5.93 -7.01
C VAL A 156 -11.99 5.90 -5.50
N CYS A 157 -12.83 6.81 -5.00
CA CYS A 157 -13.20 6.89 -3.60
C CYS A 157 -14.21 5.81 -3.21
N TRP A 158 -14.49 5.68 -1.92
CA TRP A 158 -15.46 4.70 -1.42
C TRP A 158 -16.82 4.79 -2.11
N ALA A 159 -17.35 6.00 -2.32
CA ALA A 159 -18.66 6.20 -2.96
C ALA A 159 -18.66 5.76 -4.44
N HIS A 160 -17.55 5.96 -5.14
CA HIS A 160 -17.37 5.61 -6.55
C HIS A 160 -16.77 4.21 -6.77
N GLY A 161 -16.89 3.31 -5.79
CA GLY A 161 -16.46 1.91 -5.94
C GLY A 161 -15.05 1.58 -5.44
N GLY A 162 -14.44 2.48 -4.68
CA GLY A 162 -13.17 2.24 -3.99
C GLY A 162 -13.35 1.26 -2.82
N GLY A 163 -12.55 0.20 -2.80
CA GLY A 163 -12.57 -0.86 -1.81
C GLY A 163 -13.53 -2.01 -2.14
N LYS A 164 -13.34 -3.16 -1.48
CA LYS A 164 -14.22 -4.33 -1.65
C LYS A 164 -15.45 -4.23 -0.75
N ARG A 165 -16.60 -4.59 -1.29
CA ARG A 165 -17.87 -4.74 -0.55
C ARG A 165 -18.01 -6.17 -0.03
N CYS A 166 -18.81 -6.30 1.03
CA CYS A 166 -19.17 -7.60 1.56
C CYS A 166 -19.91 -8.43 0.49
N VAL A 167 -19.49 -9.68 0.33
CA VAL A 167 -20.09 -10.64 -0.62
C VAL A 167 -21.52 -11.03 -0.25
N THR A 168 -21.90 -10.92 1.03
CA THR A 168 -23.27 -11.19 1.48
C THR A 168 -24.26 -10.24 0.80
N PRO A 169 -25.34 -10.76 0.18
CA PRO A 169 -26.32 -9.93 -0.51
C PRO A 169 -26.93 -8.89 0.43
N GLY A 170 -27.13 -7.67 -0.09
CA GLY A 170 -27.68 -6.54 0.68
C GLY A 170 -26.68 -5.87 1.65
N CYS A 171 -25.42 -6.32 1.74
CA CYS A 171 -24.44 -5.75 2.67
C CYS A 171 -23.46 -4.78 1.99
N ALA A 172 -23.60 -3.48 2.24
CA ALA A 172 -22.69 -2.45 1.72
C ALA A 172 -21.42 -2.23 2.59
N ARG A 173 -21.20 -3.05 3.63
CA ARG A 173 -20.07 -2.87 4.56
C ARG A 173 -18.73 -3.23 3.90
N PRO A 174 -17.62 -2.63 4.35
CA PRO A 174 -16.28 -2.97 3.88
C PRO A 174 -15.93 -4.42 4.17
N ALA A 175 -15.29 -5.01 3.19
CA ALA A 175 -14.74 -6.34 3.27
C ALA A 175 -13.27 -6.35 2.83
N TYR A 176 -12.57 -7.36 3.31
CA TYR A 176 -11.15 -7.52 3.06
C TYR A 176 -10.87 -8.93 2.56
N GLN A 177 -9.78 -9.09 1.82
CA GLN A 177 -9.38 -10.42 1.34
C GLN A 177 -9.12 -11.39 2.51
N ARG A 178 -8.54 -10.89 3.61
CA ARG A 178 -8.30 -11.66 4.85
C ARG A 178 -9.59 -12.19 5.49
N THR A 179 -10.73 -11.55 5.26
CA THR A 179 -12.04 -11.96 5.77
C THR A 179 -12.88 -12.65 4.69
N ARG A 180 -12.24 -13.27 3.67
CA ARG A 180 -12.91 -13.93 2.53
C ARG A 180 -13.91 -13.03 1.80
N ASN A 181 -13.60 -11.73 1.68
CA ASN A 181 -14.49 -10.72 1.10
C ASN A 181 -15.84 -10.57 1.85
N MET A 182 -15.88 -10.92 3.14
CA MET A 182 -17.01 -10.65 4.02
C MET A 182 -16.68 -9.47 4.94
N CYS A 183 -17.69 -8.72 5.38
CA CYS A 183 -17.50 -7.74 6.45
C CYS A 183 -17.17 -8.44 7.78
N SER A 184 -16.64 -7.71 8.76
CA SER A 184 -16.28 -8.29 10.06
C SER A 184 -17.44 -9.02 10.74
N MET A 185 -18.66 -8.48 10.65
CA MET A 185 -19.85 -9.10 11.23
C MET A 185 -20.20 -10.42 10.54
N HIS A 186 -20.30 -10.45 9.21
CA HIS A 186 -20.61 -11.69 8.49
C HIS A 186 -19.47 -12.71 8.56
N PHE A 187 -18.22 -12.25 8.57
CA PHE A 187 -17.07 -13.13 8.75
C PHE A 187 -17.13 -13.82 10.11
N ASN A 188 -17.40 -13.08 11.18
CA ASN A 188 -17.54 -13.65 12.52
C ASN A 188 -18.77 -14.57 12.63
N ALA A 189 -19.92 -14.16 12.08
CA ALA A 189 -21.12 -15.00 12.06
C ALA A 189 -20.87 -16.36 11.38
N ARG A 190 -20.09 -16.37 10.29
CA ARG A 190 -19.68 -17.60 9.61
C ARG A 190 -18.73 -18.47 10.44
N LEU A 191 -17.85 -17.85 11.23
CA LEU A 191 -16.99 -18.61 12.14
C LEU A 191 -17.82 -19.27 13.24
N SER A 192 -18.76 -18.52 13.83
CA SER A 192 -19.67 -19.02 14.86
C SER A 192 -20.53 -20.17 14.35
N SER A 193 -21.08 -20.09 13.12
CA SER A 193 -21.88 -21.19 12.55
C SER A 193 -21.07 -22.47 12.32
N ASN A 194 -19.78 -22.36 12.01
CA ASN A 194 -18.93 -23.51 11.76
C ASN A 194 -18.52 -24.25 13.05
N VAL A 195 -18.48 -23.56 14.19
CA VAL A 195 -18.16 -24.17 15.49
C VAL A 195 -19.34 -25.00 16.03
N SER A 196 -20.57 -24.66 15.66
CA SER A 196 -21.79 -25.37 16.08
C SER A 196 -22.11 -26.61 15.22
N ALA A 197 -21.34 -26.88 14.18
CA ALA A 197 -21.56 -27.98 13.23
C ALA A 197 -20.50 -29.09 13.32
N SER A 198 -19.80 -29.20 14.46
CA SER A 198 -18.77 -30.20 14.75
C SER A 198 -19.04 -30.92 16.06
#